data_AF-W4JZL1-F1
#
_entry.id   AF-W4JZL1-F1
#
_cell.length_a   1.000
_cell.length_b   1.000
_cell.length_c   1.000
_cell.angle_alpha   90.00
_cell.angle_beta   90.00
_cell.angle_gamma   90.00
#
_symmetry.space_group_name_H-M   'P 1'
#
loop_
_entity.id
_entity.type
_entity.pdbx_description
1 polymer ?
#
loop_
_entity_poly.entity_id
_entity_poly.type
_entity_poly.pdbx_seq_one_letter_code
_entity_poly.pdbx_strand_id
1 'polypeptide(L)'
;NINDTINKARLMYSGLNANLTVRDYQGSMHTEHVQMFITNLGKDNILLGTDWLKYHNPSIGWKHHEVHFDWCPQNCQQPHGI
;
A
#
# COMPACT_ATOMS: atom_id res chain seq x y z
N ASN A 1 2.40 -5.83 8.16
CA ASN A 1 2.53 -7.18 7.63
C ASN A 1 4.00 -7.49 7.37
N ILE A 2 4.57 -8.34 8.22
CA ILE A 2 5.86 -9.02 8.05
C ILE A 2 5.53 -10.46 8.47
N ASN A 3 5.60 -11.42 7.55
CA ASN A 3 5.53 -12.88 7.77
C ASN A 3 4.17 -13.62 7.83
N ASP A 4 3.07 -13.18 7.21
CA ASP A 4 1.80 -13.96 7.17
C ASP A 4 1.28 -14.43 8.55
N THR A 5 1.86 -13.90 9.61
CA THR A 5 1.45 -14.10 10.98
C THR A 5 0.50 -12.96 11.31
N ILE A 6 -0.77 -13.31 11.47
CA ILE A 6 -1.72 -12.53 12.26
C ILE A 6 -0.99 -12.19 13.57
N ASN A 7 -0.84 -10.90 13.89
CA ASN A 7 -0.22 -10.46 15.14
C ASN A 7 -0.92 -11.18 16.30
N LYS A 8 -0.23 -12.16 16.92
CA LYS A 8 -0.73 -13.03 18.00
C LYS A 8 -1.16 -12.26 19.27
N ALA A 9 -1.06 -10.94 19.28
CA ALA A 9 -1.44 -10.07 20.38
C ALA A 9 -2.94 -9.70 20.41
N ARG A 10 -3.77 -10.18 19.45
CA ARG A 10 -5.23 -9.94 19.47
C ARG A 10 -5.61 -8.45 19.35
N LEU A 11 -4.77 -7.65 18.68
CA LEU A 11 -4.92 -6.18 18.52
C LEU A 11 -5.44 -5.74 17.14
N MET A 12 -5.85 -6.66 16.27
CA MET A 12 -6.46 -6.31 14.98
C MET A 12 -7.98 -6.17 15.15
N TYR A 13 -8.45 -4.94 15.31
CA TYR A 13 -9.87 -4.60 15.36
C TYR A 13 -10.40 -4.49 13.93
N SER A 14 -11.01 -5.56 13.40
CA SER A 14 -11.75 -5.58 12.13
C SER A 14 -10.95 -5.22 10.85
N GLY A 15 -11.04 -6.04 9.81
CA GLY A 15 -10.60 -5.64 8.48
C GLY A 15 -11.54 -4.55 7.93
N LEU A 16 -10.98 -3.49 7.35
CA LEU A 16 -11.73 -2.45 6.65
C LEU A 16 -11.40 -2.51 5.16
N ASN A 17 -12.42 -2.68 4.32
CA ASN A 17 -12.26 -2.50 2.88
C ASN A 17 -12.27 -1.02 2.56
N ALA A 18 -11.21 -0.52 1.94
CA ALA A 18 -11.08 0.88 1.57
C ALA A 18 -10.45 1.03 0.19
N ASN A 19 -10.65 2.20 -0.42
CA ASN A 19 -9.91 2.60 -1.60
C ASN A 19 -8.61 3.25 -1.16
N LEU A 20 -7.49 2.61 -1.47
CA LEU A 20 -6.17 3.20 -1.32
C LEU A 20 -5.84 3.94 -2.61
N THR A 21 -5.63 5.25 -2.52
CA THR A 21 -5.08 6.05 -3.61
C THR A 21 -3.65 6.47 -3.25
N VAL A 22 -2.70 6.07 -4.08
CA VAL A 22 -1.30 6.49 -3.99
C VAL A 22 -0.96 7.38 -5.17
N ARG A 23 -0.38 8.55 -4.89
CA ARG A 23 0.16 9.45 -5.90
C ARG A 23 1.63 9.14 -6.10
N ASP A 24 2.03 8.88 -7.33
CA ASP A 24 3.44 8.73 -7.66
C ASP A 24 4.15 10.09 -7.81
N TYR A 25 5.45 10.05 -8.03
CA TYR A 25 6.28 11.25 -8.22
C TYR A 25 5.92 12.08 -9.46
N GLN A 26 5.36 11.46 -10.50
CA GLN A 26 4.90 12.13 -11.74
C GLN A 26 3.51 12.74 -11.59
N GLY A 27 2.82 12.45 -10.49
CA GLY A 27 1.46 12.91 -10.25
C GLY A 27 0.39 11.98 -10.80
N SER A 28 0.73 10.77 -11.26
CA SER A 28 -0.24 9.75 -11.62
C SER A 28 -0.82 9.08 -10.37
N MET A 29 -2.13 8.79 -10.40
CA MET A 29 -2.83 8.15 -9.29
C MET A 29 -2.92 6.64 -9.52
N HIS A 30 -2.43 5.85 -8.57
CA HIS A 30 -2.75 4.44 -8.42
C HIS A 30 -3.90 4.29 -7.43
N THR A 31 -5.03 3.68 -7.82
CA THR A 31 -6.16 3.44 -6.92
C THR A 31 -6.56 1.98 -6.95
N GLU A 32 -6.72 1.37 -5.76
CA GLU A 32 -7.15 -0.01 -5.63
C GLU A 32 -8.01 -0.25 -4.39
N HIS A 33 -8.83 -1.30 -4.44
CA HIS A 33 -9.59 -1.80 -3.31
C HIS A 33 -8.71 -2.73 -2.47
N VAL A 34 -8.41 -2.34 -1.23
CA VAL A 34 -7.57 -3.12 -0.30
C VAL A 34 -8.28 -3.35 1.02
N GLN A 35 -7.99 -4.51 1.63
CA GLN A 35 -8.34 -4.76 3.01
C GLN A 35 -7.23 -4.21 3.92
N MET A 36 -7.57 -3.24 4.75
CA MET A 36 -6.69 -2.62 5.72
C MET A 36 -6.96 -3.16 7.12
N PHE A 37 -5.93 -3.19 7.96
CA PHE A 37 -6.05 -3.57 9.37
C PHE A 37 -5.97 -2.32 10.24
N ILE A 38 -6.97 -2.11 11.10
CA ILE A 38 -7.02 -0.96 12.00
C ILE A 38 -6.12 -1.22 13.22
N THR A 39 -5.20 -0.29 13.47
CA THR A 39 -4.35 -0.27 14.67
C THR A 39 -4.01 1.17 15.03
N ASN A 40 -3.60 1.42 16.27
CA ASN A 40 -3.06 2.72 16.66
C ASN A 40 -1.67 2.91 16.02
N LEU A 41 -1.55 3.88 15.12
CA LEU A 41 -0.31 4.21 14.39
C LEU A 41 0.42 5.44 14.97
N GLY A 42 -0.08 6.01 16.07
CA GLY A 42 0.46 7.24 16.65
C GLY A 42 0.27 8.42 15.71
N LYS A 43 1.37 8.89 15.11
CA LYS A 43 1.40 10.08 14.23
C LYS A 43 1.16 9.75 12.75
N ASP A 44 1.33 8.50 12.36
CA ASP A 44 1.23 8.08 10.97
C ASP A 44 -0.23 7.70 10.64
N ASN A 45 -0.70 8.03 9.44
CA ASN A 45 -2.08 7.75 9.04
C ASN A 45 -2.25 6.33 8.49
N ILE A 46 -1.24 5.81 7.77
CA ILE A 46 -1.27 4.52 7.08
C ILE A 46 0.15 3.92 7.13
N LEU A 47 0.23 2.61 7.37
CA LEU A 47 1.43 1.82 7.14
C LEU A 47 1.17 0.82 6.03
N LEU A 48 1.96 0.90 4.95
CA LEU A 48 1.93 -0.08 3.87
C LEU A 48 2.81 -1.28 4.25
N GLY A 49 2.25 -2.47 4.10
CA GLY A 49 2.96 -3.72 4.39
C GLY A 49 3.97 -4.07 3.31
N THR A 50 4.94 -4.94 3.67
CA THR A 50 5.96 -5.39 2.72
C THR A 50 5.43 -6.36 1.68
N ASP A 51 4.34 -7.07 1.98
CA ASP A 51 3.52 -7.85 1.06
C ASP A 51 2.99 -6.99 -0.08
N TRP A 52 2.38 -5.85 0.26
CA TRP A 52 1.85 -4.88 -0.69
C TRP A 52 2.98 -4.33 -1.58
N LEU A 53 4.12 -3.96 -0.98
CA LEU A 53 5.28 -3.49 -1.73
C LEU A 53 5.87 -4.56 -2.66
N LYS A 54 5.99 -5.82 -2.21
CA LYS A 54 6.47 -6.92 -3.06
C LYS A 54 5.51 -7.21 -4.21
N TYR A 55 4.22 -7.08 -3.96
CA TYR A 55 3.18 -7.33 -4.94
C TYR A 55 3.21 -6.31 -6.08
N HIS A 56 3.40 -5.03 -5.77
CA HIS A 56 3.49 -3.95 -6.75
C HIS A 56 4.91 -3.71 -7.28
N ASN A 57 5.93 -4.22 -6.58
CA ASN A 57 7.35 -4.08 -6.90
C ASN A 57 7.75 -2.66 -7.39
N PRO A 58 7.39 -1.59 -6.66
CA PRO A 58 7.71 -0.23 -7.10
C PRO A 58 9.21 0.04 -6.97
N SER A 59 9.74 0.93 -7.81
CA SER A 59 11.05 1.51 -7.54
C SER A 59 10.95 2.54 -6.42
N ILE A 60 11.85 2.50 -5.44
CA ILE A 60 11.87 3.44 -4.31
C ILE A 60 13.12 4.31 -4.39
N GLY A 61 12.90 5.59 -4.67
CA GLY A 61 13.93 6.63 -4.67
C GLY A 61 14.18 7.16 -3.27
N TRP A 62 14.84 6.39 -2.39
CA TRP A 62 15.06 6.76 -0.99
C TRP A 62 15.67 8.15 -0.78
N LYS A 63 16.58 8.57 -1.66
CA LYS A 63 17.22 9.89 -1.60
C LYS A 63 16.22 11.03 -1.79
N HIS A 64 15.23 10.85 -2.67
CA HIS A 64 14.23 11.86 -3.02
C HIS A 64 12.88 11.62 -2.33
N HIS A 65 12.77 10.54 -1.55
CA HIS A 65 11.54 10.12 -0.88
C HIS A 65 10.41 9.83 -1.87
N GLU A 66 10.76 9.23 -3.01
CA GLU A 66 9.85 8.94 -4.12
C GLU A 66 9.52 7.44 -4.20
N VAL A 67 8.29 7.14 -4.64
CA VAL A 67 7.84 5.80 -4.99
C VAL A 67 7.32 5.85 -6.42
N HIS A 68 7.87 5.00 -7.26
CA HIS A 68 7.57 4.92 -8.69
C HIS A 68 6.85 3.60 -8.96
N PHE A 69 5.64 3.68 -9.52
CA PHE A 69 4.87 2.51 -9.93
C PHE A 69 5.20 2.18 -11.40
N ASP A 70 6.42 1.67 -11.61
CA ASP A 70 6.89 1.29 -12.95
C ASP A 70 6.08 0.12 -13.54
N TRP A 71 5.42 -0.64 -12.66
CA TRP A 71 4.60 -1.78 -12.99
C TRP A 71 3.46 -1.90 -11.96
N CYS A 72 2.26 -2.28 -12.42
CA CYS A 72 1.19 -2.75 -11.56
C CYS A 72 0.59 -4.02 -12.17
N PRO A 73 0.32 -5.06 -11.36
CA PRO A 73 -0.37 -6.25 -11.83
C PRO A 73 -1.78 -5.93 -12.36
N GLN A 74 -2.27 -6.72 -13.33
CA GLN A 74 -3.50 -6.41 -14.08
C GLN A 74 -4.78 -6.32 -13.24
N ASN A 75 -4.79 -6.93 -12.07
CA ASN A 75 -5.89 -6.88 -11.11
C ASN A 75 -5.81 -5.63 -10.19
N CYS A 76 -4.75 -4.81 -10.27
CA CYS A 76 -4.82 -3.40 -9.89
C CYS A 76 -5.88 -2.78 -10.81
N GLN A 77 -7.06 -2.48 -10.28
CA GLN A 77 -8.21 -2.15 -11.11
C GLN A 77 -8.18 -0.78 -11.81
N GLN A 78 -7.04 -0.22 -12.25
CA GLN A 78 -7.01 0.86 -13.26
C GLN A 78 -5.74 0.84 -14.13
N PRO A 79 -5.85 1.19 -15.43
CA PRO A 79 -4.69 1.39 -16.30
C PRO A 79 -3.91 2.63 -15.86
N HIS A 80 -2.59 2.49 -15.75
CA HIS A 80 -1.68 3.64 -15.73
C HIS A 80 -1.74 4.32 -17.11
N GLY A 81 -2.17 5.57 -17.15
CA GLY A 81 -2.07 6.42 -18.35
C GLY A 81 -2.81 7.74 -18.16
N ILE A 82 -2.36 8.88 -18.67
CA ILE A 82 -1.19 9.25 -19.49
C ILE A 82 -0.78 10.65 -19.02
#